data_AF-A0A090SB14-F1
#
_entry.id   AF-A0A090SB14-F1
#
_cell.length_a   1.000
_cell.length_b   1.000
_cell.length_c   1.000
_cell.angle_alpha   90.00
_cell.angle_beta   90.00
_cell.angle_gamma   90.00
#
_symmetry.space_group_name_H-M   'P 1'
#
loop_
_entity.id
_entity.type
_entity.pdbx_description
1 polymer ?
#
loop_
_entity_poly.entity_id
_entity_poly.type
_entity_poly.pdbx_seq_one_letter_code
_entity_poly.pdbx_strand_id
1 'polypeptide(L)'
;MCQCTHQAIKEANIPADAIVGVSSCSMREGIAVYDANQNPIWACANVDARAGQQVTELKALAGGEFEEHVYHQTGQTLALGALARLLWLKQNRPDIYLNIHSISMLSDWVGYKLCGKIAVDPSNAGTTGMLNLKSRQWQPEILAQAGLNPDILSPVFETGTVLGSITEQAAKDTGLCQGTPFVMGGGDVQLGCLGWV
;
A
#
# COMPACT_ATOMS: atom_id res chain seq x y z
N MET A 1 -16.02 -3.29 -5.28
CA MET A 1 -15.08 -3.18 -6.42
C MET A 1 -15.68 -3.87 -7.65
N CYS A 2 -15.72 -5.21 -7.71
CA CYS A 2 -16.22 -5.96 -8.87
C CYS A 2 -17.59 -5.50 -9.40
N GLN A 3 -18.58 -5.35 -8.51
CA GLN A 3 -19.91 -4.84 -8.87
C GLN A 3 -19.86 -3.43 -9.47
N CYS A 4 -19.00 -2.55 -8.94
CA CYS A 4 -18.84 -1.19 -9.45
C CYS A 4 -18.20 -1.20 -10.85
N THR A 5 -17.21 -2.06 -11.08
CA THR A 5 -16.57 -2.22 -12.40
C THR A 5 -17.58 -2.71 -13.43
N HIS A 6 -18.36 -3.75 -13.10
CA HIS A 6 -19.44 -4.22 -13.97
C HIS A 6 -20.47 -3.13 -14.27
N GLN A 7 -20.89 -2.38 -13.25
CA GLN A 7 -21.86 -1.31 -13.42
C GLN A 7 -21.31 -0.20 -14.32
N ALA A 8 -20.06 0.22 -14.13
CA ALA A 8 -19.42 1.26 -14.93
C ALA A 8 -19.29 0.85 -16.41
N ILE A 9 -18.88 -0.40 -16.69
CA ILE A 9 -18.80 -0.93 -18.06
C ILE A 9 -20.19 -0.94 -18.71
N LYS A 10 -21.20 -1.39 -17.96
CA LYS A 10 -22.59 -1.45 -18.43
C LYS A 10 -23.16 -0.07 -18.72
N GLU A 11 -22.93 0.90 -17.84
CA GLU A 11 -23.41 2.28 -18.00
C GLU A 11 -22.70 3.03 -19.13
N ALA A 12 -21.40 2.80 -19.30
CA ALA A 12 -20.64 3.38 -20.41
C ALA A 12 -21.07 2.83 -21.78
N ASN A 13 -21.70 1.65 -21.81
CA ASN A 13 -22.16 0.96 -23.03
C ASN A 13 -21.02 0.80 -24.07
N ILE A 14 -19.82 0.47 -23.59
CA ILE A 14 -18.64 0.19 -24.41
C ILE A 14 -18.32 -1.32 -24.34
N PRO A 15 -17.72 -1.90 -25.39
CA PRO A 15 -17.19 -3.25 -25.29
C PRO A 15 -15.98 -3.26 -24.35
N ALA A 16 -15.80 -4.34 -23.60
CA ALA A 16 -14.75 -4.43 -22.57
C ALA A 16 -13.33 -4.36 -23.16
N ASP A 17 -13.14 -4.73 -24.43
CA ASP A 17 -11.87 -4.67 -25.15
C ASP A 17 -11.48 -3.23 -25.58
N ALA A 18 -12.40 -2.27 -25.49
CA ALA A 18 -12.09 -0.85 -25.64
C ALA A 18 -11.35 -0.28 -24.41
N ILE A 19 -11.30 -1.01 -23.29
CA ILE A 19 -10.59 -0.59 -22.07
C ILE A 19 -9.10 -0.90 -22.25
N VAL A 20 -8.33 0.14 -22.56
CA VAL A 20 -6.88 0.04 -22.85
C VAL A 20 -6.00 -0.10 -21.61
N GLY A 21 -6.54 0.15 -20.42
CA GLY A 21 -5.82 0.02 -19.16
C GLY A 21 -6.69 0.32 -17.94
N VAL A 22 -6.27 -0.22 -16.79
CA VAL A 22 -6.93 -0.02 -15.49
C VAL A 22 -5.88 0.36 -14.46
N SER A 23 -6.23 1.28 -13.55
CA SER A 23 -5.40 1.64 -12.40
C SER A 23 -6.27 1.73 -11.15
N SER A 24 -5.65 1.90 -9.99
CA SER A 24 -6.34 2.06 -8.71
C SER A 24 -5.69 3.19 -7.90
N CYS A 25 -6.48 3.80 -7.02
CA CYS A 25 -5.99 4.76 -6.04
C CYS A 25 -6.71 4.52 -4.71
N SER A 26 -6.12 5.00 -3.63
CA SER A 26 -6.76 4.97 -2.31
C SER A 26 -6.36 6.19 -1.51
N MET A 27 -7.11 6.45 -0.45
CA MET A 27 -6.67 7.35 0.60
C MET A 27 -5.37 6.82 1.21
N ARG A 28 -4.61 7.76 1.75
CA ARG A 28 -3.37 7.56 2.47
C ARG A 28 -3.60 6.72 3.73
N GLU A 29 -2.51 6.22 4.31
CA GLU A 29 -2.49 5.44 5.55
C GLU A 29 -3.23 4.08 5.55
N GLY A 30 -4.07 3.76 4.57
CA GLY A 30 -4.69 2.44 4.45
C GLY A 30 -3.66 1.37 4.08
N ILE A 31 -3.45 0.38 4.95
CA ILE A 31 -2.47 -0.71 4.73
C ILE A 31 -3.13 -2.09 4.68
N ALA A 32 -2.54 -2.99 3.89
CA ALA A 32 -2.85 -4.41 3.85
C ALA A 32 -1.55 -5.21 4.00
N VAL A 33 -1.61 -6.31 4.73
CA VAL A 33 -0.49 -7.24 4.93
C VAL A 33 -0.88 -8.65 4.51
N TYR A 34 0.10 -9.40 4.01
CA TYR A 34 -0.11 -10.68 3.37
C TYR A 34 0.78 -11.77 3.95
N ASP A 35 0.32 -13.02 3.89
CA ASP A 35 1.12 -14.19 4.24
C ASP A 35 2.07 -14.65 3.11
N ALA A 36 2.82 -15.73 3.34
CA ALA A 36 3.73 -16.33 2.36
C ALA A 36 3.04 -16.76 1.06
N ASN A 37 1.75 -17.09 1.14
CA ASN A 37 0.91 -17.50 0.02
C ASN A 37 0.22 -16.30 -0.65
N GLN A 38 0.61 -15.06 -0.27
CA GLN A 38 0.04 -13.81 -0.74
C GLN A 38 -1.46 -13.66 -0.39
N ASN A 39 -1.96 -14.37 0.62
CA ASN A 39 -3.30 -14.13 1.15
C ASN A 39 -3.28 -12.88 2.02
N PRO A 40 -4.22 -11.94 1.85
CA PRO A 40 -4.35 -10.83 2.77
C PRO A 40 -4.82 -11.35 4.14
N ILE A 41 -3.98 -11.21 5.16
CA ILE A 41 -4.25 -11.70 6.53
C ILE A 41 -4.70 -10.59 7.47
N TRP A 42 -4.46 -9.34 7.13
CA TRP A 42 -4.96 -8.18 7.87
C TRP A 42 -4.95 -6.92 7.00
N ALA A 43 -5.91 -6.03 7.23
CA ALA A 43 -5.95 -4.73 6.60
C ALA A 43 -6.58 -3.70 7.54
N CYS A 44 -6.20 -2.44 7.38
CA CYS A 44 -6.77 -1.32 8.12
C CYS A 44 -6.88 -0.10 7.22
N ALA A 45 -8.10 0.39 7.03
CA ALA A 45 -8.39 1.47 6.09
C ALA A 45 -8.16 2.88 6.66
N ASN A 46 -8.11 3.02 7.97
CA ASN A 46 -7.94 4.29 8.66
C ASN A 46 -6.83 4.24 9.71
N VAL A 47 -6.37 5.42 10.10
CA VAL A 47 -5.62 5.63 11.34
C VAL A 47 -6.63 5.86 12.47
N ASP A 48 -6.42 5.18 13.58
CA ASP A 48 -7.12 5.47 14.84
C ASP A 48 -6.12 5.47 16.01
N ALA A 49 -6.64 5.75 17.21
CA ALA A 49 -5.83 5.88 18.41
C ALA A 49 -5.26 4.55 18.94
N ARG A 50 -5.49 3.39 18.29
CA ARG A 50 -5.06 2.08 18.81
C ARG A 50 -3.57 1.99 19.07
N ALA A 51 -2.76 2.69 18.26
CA ALA A 51 -1.31 2.63 18.28
C ALA A 51 -0.65 3.77 19.10
N GLY A 52 -1.41 4.50 19.93
CA GLY A 52 -0.89 5.67 20.67
C GLY A 52 0.25 5.32 21.63
N GLN A 53 0.18 4.16 22.29
CA GLN A 53 1.28 3.66 23.12
C GLN A 53 2.53 3.40 22.27
N GLN A 54 2.38 2.75 21.13
CA GLN A 54 3.48 2.41 20.23
C GLN A 54 4.12 3.65 19.60
N VAL A 55 3.36 4.72 19.36
CA VAL A 55 3.94 6.02 18.99
C VAL A 55 4.86 6.54 20.08
N THR A 56 4.46 6.45 21.35
CA THR A 56 5.29 6.87 22.50
C THR A 56 6.56 6.03 22.60
N GLU A 57 6.44 4.72 22.44
CA GLU A 57 7.57 3.79 22.45
C GLU A 57 8.56 4.07 21.33
N LEU A 58 8.06 4.29 20.10
CA LEU A 58 8.90 4.63 18.96
C LEU A 58 9.61 5.98 19.15
N LYS A 59 8.93 7.00 19.70
CA LYS A 59 9.55 8.29 20.01
C LYS A 59 10.68 8.18 21.03
N ALA A 60 10.60 7.23 21.97
CA ALA A 60 11.65 7.03 22.98
C ALA A 60 12.90 6.30 22.43
N LEU A 61 12.83 5.73 21.22
CA LEU A 61 13.98 5.11 20.56
C LEU A 61 15.06 6.15 20.23
N ALA A 62 16.30 5.67 20.08
CA ALA A 62 17.46 6.50 19.77
C ALA A 62 17.59 7.73 20.70
N GLY A 63 17.29 7.57 22.00
CA GLY A 63 17.39 8.64 22.98
C GLY A 63 16.38 9.79 22.78
N GLY A 64 15.31 9.58 22.02
CA GLY A 64 14.32 10.62 21.70
C GLY A 64 14.39 11.15 20.26
N GLU A 65 15.40 10.76 19.49
CA GLU A 65 15.69 11.34 18.16
C GLU A 65 15.08 10.53 17.00
N PHE A 66 14.40 9.41 17.29
CA PHE A 66 13.92 8.51 16.25
C PHE A 66 12.86 9.15 15.33
N GLU A 67 11.93 9.94 15.88
CA GLU A 67 10.92 10.63 15.06
C GLU A 67 11.54 11.65 14.09
N GLU A 68 12.54 12.40 14.56
CA GLU A 68 13.29 13.36 13.75
C GLU A 68 14.07 12.63 12.65
N HIS A 69 14.74 11.52 12.99
CA HIS A 69 15.42 10.67 12.01
C HIS A 69 14.48 10.17 10.90
N VAL A 70 13.32 9.60 11.28
CA VAL A 70 12.30 9.12 10.33
C VAL A 70 11.78 10.26 9.47
N TYR A 71 11.50 11.43 10.07
CA TYR A 71 11.03 12.59 9.35
C TYR A 71 12.05 13.09 8.31
N HIS A 72 13.33 13.17 8.67
CA HIS A 72 14.37 13.60 7.73
C HIS A 72 14.58 12.64 6.55
N GLN A 73 14.34 11.34 6.73
CA GLN A 73 14.47 10.35 5.65
C GLN A 73 13.21 10.25 4.78
N THR A 74 12.03 10.34 5.39
CA THR A 74 10.75 9.96 4.73
C THR A 74 9.77 11.12 4.55
N GLY A 75 9.98 12.23 5.26
CA GLY A 75 9.05 13.35 5.33
C GLY A 75 7.78 13.06 6.15
N GLN A 76 7.71 11.94 6.87
CA GLN A 76 6.53 11.54 7.64
C GLN A 76 6.76 11.62 9.15
N THR A 77 5.68 11.87 9.90
CA THR A 77 5.65 11.78 11.36
C THR A 77 5.15 10.40 11.81
N LEU A 78 5.51 9.99 13.03
CA LEU A 78 5.18 8.64 13.51
C LEU A 78 3.68 8.43 13.80
N ALA A 79 2.98 9.49 14.18
CA ALA A 79 1.58 9.40 14.62
C ALA A 79 0.61 8.98 13.50
N LEU A 80 0.91 9.35 12.25
CA LEU A 80 0.09 9.01 11.08
C LEU A 80 0.66 7.83 10.28
N GLY A 81 1.94 7.49 10.51
CA GLY A 81 2.64 6.44 9.78
C GLY A 81 2.12 5.02 10.03
N ALA A 82 2.59 4.08 9.21
CA ALA A 82 2.29 2.66 9.35
C ALA A 82 3.16 1.97 10.42
N LEU A 83 4.33 2.53 10.74
CA LEU A 83 5.29 1.98 11.71
C LEU A 83 4.65 1.67 13.06
N ALA A 84 3.91 2.62 13.64
CA ALA A 84 3.28 2.43 14.95
C ALA A 84 2.21 1.32 14.91
N ARG A 85 1.48 1.19 13.80
CA ARG A 85 0.47 0.13 13.61
C ARG A 85 1.10 -1.25 13.40
N LEU A 86 2.25 -1.33 12.74
CA LEU A 86 3.02 -2.57 12.64
C LEU A 86 3.58 -3.00 14.00
N LEU A 87 4.10 -2.05 14.79
CA LEU A 87 4.52 -2.34 16.16
C LEU A 87 3.34 -2.76 17.04
N TRP A 88 2.18 -2.13 16.87
CA TRP A 88 0.95 -2.53 17.57
C TRP A 88 0.54 -3.95 17.20
N LEU A 89 0.58 -4.33 15.92
CA LEU A 89 0.33 -5.69 15.47
C LEU A 89 1.30 -6.67 16.11
N LYS A 90 2.60 -6.35 16.12
CA LYS A 90 3.63 -7.20 16.74
C LYS A 90 3.33 -7.49 18.20
N GLN A 91 2.87 -6.49 18.95
CA GLN A 91 2.63 -6.60 20.39
C GLN A 91 1.26 -7.20 20.74
N ASN A 92 0.21 -6.82 20.02
CA ASN A 92 -1.17 -7.17 20.37
C ASN A 92 -1.73 -8.35 19.57
N ARG A 93 -1.20 -8.59 18.36
CA ARG A 93 -1.61 -9.65 17.44
C ARG A 93 -0.38 -10.36 16.85
N PRO A 94 0.50 -10.93 17.71
CA PRO A 94 1.73 -11.59 17.24
C PRO A 94 1.44 -12.76 16.30
N ASP A 95 0.28 -13.42 16.45
CA ASP A 95 -0.23 -14.46 15.56
C ASP A 95 -0.33 -13.99 14.11
N ILE A 96 -0.79 -12.76 13.89
CA ILE A 96 -0.86 -12.15 12.57
C ILE A 96 0.53 -11.66 12.15
N TYR A 97 1.21 -10.92 13.03
CA TYR A 97 2.47 -10.25 12.70
C TYR A 97 3.56 -11.22 12.23
N LEU A 98 3.71 -12.36 12.91
CA LEU A 98 4.71 -13.37 12.55
C LEU A 98 4.47 -14.02 11.18
N ASN A 99 3.24 -13.97 10.68
CA ASN A 99 2.89 -14.51 9.37
C ASN A 99 3.00 -13.47 8.25
N ILE A 100 3.33 -12.21 8.54
CA ILE A 100 3.46 -11.17 7.51
C ILE A 100 4.70 -11.44 6.65
N HIS A 101 4.49 -11.51 5.33
CA HIS A 101 5.53 -11.65 4.30
C HIS A 101 5.57 -10.47 3.34
N SER A 102 4.47 -9.71 3.22
CA SER A 102 4.48 -8.47 2.46
C SER A 102 3.51 -7.43 3.01
N ILE A 103 3.76 -6.16 2.73
CA ILE A 103 2.88 -5.02 3.03
C ILE A 103 2.62 -4.18 1.78
N SER A 104 1.40 -3.69 1.63
CA SER A 104 1.04 -2.74 0.58
C SER A 104 0.01 -1.72 1.08
N MET A 105 -0.32 -0.74 0.22
CA MET A 105 -1.47 0.14 0.44
C MET A 105 -2.76 -0.54 -0.03
N LEU A 106 -3.92 0.07 0.25
CA LEU A 106 -5.21 -0.46 -0.21
C LEU A 106 -5.40 -0.35 -1.73
N SER A 107 -4.87 0.70 -2.38
CA SER A 107 -4.82 0.79 -3.85
C SER A 107 -4.11 -0.42 -4.45
N ASP A 108 -3.00 -0.78 -3.83
CA ASP A 108 -2.10 -1.84 -4.27
C ASP A 108 -2.72 -3.20 -4.04
N TRP A 109 -3.49 -3.36 -2.97
CA TRP A 109 -4.30 -4.56 -2.75
C TRP A 109 -5.32 -4.77 -3.88
N VAL A 110 -5.98 -3.70 -4.36
CA VAL A 110 -6.85 -3.78 -5.55
C VAL A 110 -6.03 -4.20 -6.77
N GLY A 111 -4.86 -3.59 -6.97
CA GLY A 111 -3.96 -3.95 -8.07
C GLY A 111 -3.54 -5.42 -8.02
N TYR A 112 -3.18 -5.93 -6.85
CA TYR A 112 -2.86 -7.32 -6.62
C TYR A 112 -4.04 -8.23 -6.94
N LYS A 113 -5.27 -7.91 -6.51
CA LYS A 113 -6.46 -8.69 -6.85
C LYS A 113 -6.75 -8.71 -8.35
N LEU A 114 -6.34 -7.68 -9.09
CA LEU A 114 -6.55 -7.59 -10.53
C LEU A 114 -5.46 -8.30 -11.34
N CYS A 115 -4.18 -8.08 -11.01
CA CYS A 115 -3.04 -8.52 -11.82
C CYS A 115 -2.15 -9.61 -11.18
N GLY A 116 -2.42 -9.99 -9.93
CA GLY A 116 -1.68 -11.04 -9.22
C GLY A 116 -0.28 -10.65 -8.75
N LYS A 117 0.08 -9.36 -8.78
CA LYS A 117 1.38 -8.86 -8.32
C LYS A 117 1.22 -7.87 -7.18
N ILE A 118 1.97 -8.07 -6.09
CA ILE A 118 2.05 -7.13 -4.97
C ILE A 118 3.22 -6.19 -5.22
N ALA A 119 2.92 -4.90 -5.29
CA ALA A 119 3.89 -3.82 -5.42
C ALA A 119 3.28 -2.55 -4.84
N VAL A 120 4.10 -1.57 -4.51
CA VAL A 120 3.63 -0.28 -4.00
C VAL A 120 4.09 0.87 -4.87
N ASP A 121 3.36 1.98 -4.84
CA ASP A 121 3.81 3.23 -5.45
C ASP A 121 4.45 4.19 -4.41
N PRO A 122 5.45 5.01 -4.79
CA PRO A 122 6.11 5.91 -3.85
C PRO A 122 5.19 6.97 -3.25
N SER A 123 4.17 7.42 -3.98
CA SER A 123 3.31 8.53 -3.55
C SER A 123 2.38 8.13 -2.40
N ASN A 124 1.89 6.88 -2.43
CA ASN A 124 1.02 6.32 -1.40
C ASN A 124 1.83 5.64 -0.29
N ALA A 125 2.76 4.74 -0.65
CA ALA A 125 3.61 4.06 0.33
C ALA A 125 4.57 5.01 1.05
N GLY A 126 4.85 6.19 0.51
CA GLY A 126 5.52 7.28 1.22
C GLY A 126 4.88 7.58 2.58
N THR A 127 3.56 7.50 2.68
CA THR A 127 2.79 7.79 3.91
C THR A 127 3.02 6.78 5.04
N THR A 128 3.64 5.63 4.73
CA THR A 128 3.98 4.63 5.74
C THR A 128 5.05 5.10 6.73
N GLY A 129 5.87 6.10 6.34
CA GLY A 129 7.07 6.50 7.09
C GLY A 129 8.23 5.50 6.98
N MET A 130 8.19 4.61 5.99
CA MET A 130 9.21 3.58 5.75
C MET A 130 9.91 3.73 4.40
N LEU A 131 9.43 4.64 3.54
CA LEU A 131 9.94 4.87 2.19
C LEU A 131 10.72 6.19 2.17
N ASN A 132 11.94 6.15 1.63
CA ASN A 132 12.84 7.29 1.57
C ASN A 132 12.36 8.33 0.55
N LEU A 133 12.23 9.58 1.00
CA LEU A 133 11.68 10.67 0.21
C LEU A 133 12.51 10.98 -1.06
N LYS A 134 13.84 10.84 -0.99
CA LYS A 134 14.75 11.17 -2.09
C LYS A 134 14.92 10.02 -3.07
N SER A 135 15.22 8.82 -2.57
CA SER A 135 15.46 7.67 -3.44
C SER A 135 14.17 7.05 -3.98
N ARG A 136 13.03 7.36 -3.35
CA ARG A 136 11.71 6.78 -3.65
C ARG A 136 11.70 5.24 -3.51
N GLN A 137 12.61 4.71 -2.69
CA GLN A 137 12.73 3.30 -2.36
C GLN A 137 12.57 3.11 -0.86
N TRP A 138 12.29 1.88 -0.43
CA TRP A 138 12.21 1.59 0.99
C TRP A 138 13.50 1.91 1.75
N GLN A 139 13.33 2.20 3.04
CA GLN A 139 14.42 2.36 4.01
C GLN A 139 14.33 1.24 5.07
N PRO A 140 14.86 0.03 4.78
CA PRO A 140 14.78 -1.12 5.69
C PRO A 140 15.29 -0.85 7.11
N GLU A 141 16.28 0.03 7.25
CA GLU A 141 16.86 0.39 8.54
C GLU A 141 15.85 1.02 9.50
N ILE A 142 14.84 1.74 9.00
CA ILE A 142 13.79 2.33 9.84
C ILE A 142 12.98 1.21 10.52
N LEU A 143 12.64 0.14 9.79
CA LEU A 143 11.94 -1.01 10.36
C LEU A 143 12.84 -1.72 11.36
N ALA A 144 14.10 -1.95 11.02
CA ALA A 144 15.05 -2.64 11.90
C ALA A 144 15.24 -1.88 13.23
N GLN A 145 15.39 -0.55 13.19
CA GLN A 145 15.49 0.30 14.38
C GLN A 145 14.21 0.27 15.23
N ALA A 146 13.03 0.20 14.60
CA ALA A 146 11.75 0.02 15.27
C ALA A 146 11.53 -1.43 15.80
N GLY A 147 12.48 -2.33 15.60
CA GLY A 147 12.37 -3.74 15.95
C GLY A 147 11.37 -4.51 15.08
N LEU A 148 11.13 -4.06 13.86
CA LEU A 148 10.22 -4.68 12.89
C LEU A 148 11.01 -5.44 11.81
N ASN A 149 10.38 -6.43 11.18
CA ASN A 149 10.97 -7.20 10.09
C ASN A 149 11.03 -6.39 8.78
N PRO A 150 12.21 -6.05 8.24
CA PRO A 150 12.34 -5.37 6.95
C PRO A 150 11.98 -6.23 5.74
N ASP A 151 11.98 -7.56 5.86
CA ASP A 151 11.77 -8.46 4.72
C ASP A 151 10.32 -8.46 4.22
N ILE A 152 9.41 -7.78 4.94
CA ILE A 152 8.01 -7.62 4.55
C ILE A 152 7.80 -6.53 3.48
N LEU A 153 8.86 -5.81 3.09
CA LEU A 153 8.75 -4.66 2.20
C LEU A 153 8.57 -5.11 0.73
N SER A 154 7.39 -4.84 0.17
CA SER A 154 7.05 -5.19 -1.22
C SER A 154 7.82 -4.37 -2.26
N PRO A 155 8.08 -4.83 -3.48
CA PRO A 155 8.76 -4.01 -4.49
C PRO A 155 8.08 -2.65 -4.76
N VAL A 156 8.87 -1.60 -5.01
CA VAL A 156 8.35 -0.27 -5.37
C VAL A 156 8.33 -0.09 -6.88
N PHE A 157 7.21 0.41 -7.42
CA PHE A 157 6.98 0.68 -8.83
C PHE A 157 6.43 2.08 -9.01
N GLU A 158 6.92 2.82 -10.00
CA GLU A 158 6.48 4.19 -10.25
C GLU A 158 5.04 4.25 -10.78
N THR A 159 4.29 5.24 -10.32
CA THR A 159 2.95 5.55 -10.83
C THR A 159 2.97 5.73 -12.36
N GLY A 160 1.98 5.18 -13.05
CA GLY A 160 1.90 5.24 -14.51
C GLY A 160 2.70 4.15 -15.25
N THR A 161 3.44 3.28 -14.55
CA THR A 161 4.12 2.14 -15.16
C THR A 161 3.21 0.90 -15.20
N VAL A 162 3.35 0.06 -16.23
CA VAL A 162 2.59 -1.20 -16.32
C VAL A 162 3.16 -2.20 -15.33
N LEU A 163 2.38 -2.56 -14.30
CA LEU A 163 2.77 -3.58 -13.33
C LEU A 163 2.52 -4.99 -13.88
N GLY A 164 1.40 -5.17 -14.58
CA GLY A 164 0.98 -6.46 -15.09
C GLY A 164 -0.27 -6.34 -15.96
N SER A 165 -1.04 -7.42 -16.02
CA SER A 165 -2.29 -7.48 -16.78
C SER A 165 -3.39 -8.13 -15.97
N ILE A 166 -4.64 -7.79 -16.27
CA ILE A 166 -5.82 -8.41 -15.66
C ILE A 166 -5.74 -9.92 -15.83
N THR A 167 -5.80 -10.64 -14.70
CA THR A 167 -5.79 -12.10 -14.66
C THR A 167 -7.10 -12.68 -15.18
N GLU A 168 -7.11 -13.96 -15.54
CA GLU A 168 -8.33 -14.66 -15.94
C GLU A 168 -9.40 -14.60 -14.83
N GLN A 169 -9.01 -14.81 -13.58
CA GLN A 169 -9.94 -14.76 -12.44
C GLN A 169 -10.52 -13.34 -12.27
N ALA A 170 -9.68 -12.31 -12.30
CA ALA A 170 -10.14 -10.93 -12.20
C ALA A 170 -11.06 -10.54 -13.38
N ALA A 171 -10.79 -11.02 -14.59
CA ALA A 171 -11.65 -10.80 -15.75
C ALA A 171 -13.07 -11.37 -15.52
N LYS A 172 -13.15 -12.62 -15.03
CA LYS A 172 -14.44 -13.26 -14.68
C LYS A 172 -15.20 -12.49 -13.60
N ASP A 173 -14.48 -11.97 -12.61
CA ASP A 173 -15.09 -11.30 -11.46
C ASP A 173 -15.50 -9.85 -11.74
N THR A 174 -14.85 -9.16 -12.69
CA THR A 174 -15.02 -7.71 -12.90
C THR A 174 -15.65 -7.33 -14.24
N GLY A 175 -15.65 -8.24 -15.22
CA GLY A 175 -16.07 -7.96 -16.59
C GLY A 175 -15.02 -7.27 -17.46
N LEU A 176 -13.81 -7.03 -16.92
CA LEU A 176 -12.67 -6.57 -17.71
C LEU A 176 -12.15 -7.69 -18.62
N CYS A 177 -11.50 -7.32 -19.72
CA CYS A 177 -10.80 -8.29 -20.56
C CYS A 177 -9.54 -8.82 -19.87
N GLN A 178 -9.35 -10.14 -19.90
CA GLN A 178 -8.06 -10.73 -19.55
C GLN A 178 -6.98 -10.13 -20.46
N GLY A 179 -5.83 -9.81 -19.87
CA GLY A 179 -4.72 -9.21 -20.62
C GLY A 179 -4.75 -7.69 -20.69
N THR A 180 -5.86 -7.01 -20.32
CA THR A 180 -5.88 -5.55 -20.18
C THR A 180 -4.76 -5.11 -19.24
N PRO A 181 -3.93 -4.12 -19.60
CA PRO A 181 -2.85 -3.64 -18.74
C PRO A 181 -3.37 -3.11 -17.41
N PHE A 182 -2.74 -3.54 -16.31
CA PHE A 182 -2.86 -2.89 -15.01
C PHE A 182 -1.68 -1.95 -14.81
N VAL A 183 -2.00 -0.67 -14.65
CA VAL A 183 -1.03 0.43 -14.51
C VAL A 183 -0.95 0.83 -13.04
N MET A 184 0.27 0.96 -12.53
CA MET A 184 0.55 1.33 -11.15
C MET A 184 -0.10 2.66 -10.80
N GLY A 185 -0.80 2.64 -9.67
CA GLY A 185 -1.59 3.73 -9.15
C GLY A 185 -0.79 4.75 -8.34
N GLY A 186 -1.50 5.42 -7.44
CA GLY A 186 -0.96 6.49 -6.60
C GLY A 186 -1.87 6.83 -5.43
N GLY A 187 -1.36 7.68 -4.55
CA GLY A 187 -2.15 8.33 -3.51
C GLY A 187 -3.17 9.28 -4.12
N ASP A 188 -4.38 9.29 -3.56
CA ASP A 188 -5.52 10.12 -3.99
C ASP A 188 -5.18 11.61 -4.16
N VAL A 189 -4.46 12.22 -3.23
CA VAL A 189 -4.08 13.64 -3.30
C VAL A 189 -3.10 13.90 -4.45
N GLN A 190 -2.10 13.04 -4.65
CA GLN A 190 -1.08 13.23 -5.68
C GLN A 190 -1.66 13.01 -7.08
N LEU A 191 -2.48 11.97 -7.27
CA LEU A 191 -3.24 11.76 -8.50
C LEU A 191 -4.29 12.84 -8.72
N GLY A 192 -4.88 13.33 -7.62
CA GLY A 192 -5.69 14.53 -7.60
C GLY A 192 -4.94 15.68 -8.26
N CYS A 193 -3.78 16.09 -7.73
CA CYS A 193 -2.97 17.16 -8.31
C CYS A 193 -2.60 16.94 -9.79
N LEU A 194 -2.37 15.69 -10.21
CA LEU A 194 -2.12 15.36 -11.61
C LEU A 194 -3.33 15.62 -12.52
N GLY A 195 -4.55 15.45 -12.03
CA GLY A 195 -5.78 15.70 -12.80
C GLY A 195 -6.17 17.18 -12.92
N TRP A 196 -5.44 18.09 -12.27
CA TRP A 196 -5.70 19.53 -12.31
C TRP A 196 -4.90 20.28 -13.38
N VAL A 197 -3.95 19.61 -14.04
CA VAL A 197 -3.16 20.14 -15.17
C VAL A 197 -3.78 19.82 -16.51
#